data_AF-A0A963B9N9-F1
#
_entry.id   AF-A0A963B9N9-F1
#
_cell.length_a   1.000
_cell.length_b   1.000
_cell.length_c   1.000
_cell.angle_alpha   90.00
_cell.angle_beta   90.00
_cell.angle_gamma   90.00
#
_symmetry.space_group_name_H-M   'P 1'
#
loop_
_entity.id
_entity.type
_entity.pdbx_description
1 polymer ?
#
loop_
_entity_poly.entity_id
_entity_poly.type
_entity_poly.pdbx_seq_one_letter_code
_entity_poly.pdbx_strand_id
1 'polypeptide(L)'
;MCIGTPVQIIESGEFSALCRGRNGSERVNMMLIGQQPEGTWLLTFLGSAREVISEQDAATINRALDGVAAIMRGETEVDVERYFPDIGAASAPPAAGV
;
A
#
# COMPACT_ATOMS: atom_id res chain seq x y z
N MET A 1 9.31 -11.66 -3.15
CA MET A 1 8.22 -11.88 -2.17
C MET A 1 7.00 -11.15 -2.67
N CYS A 2 5.88 -11.86 -2.92
CA CYS A 2 4.67 -11.28 -3.50
C CYS A 2 3.75 -10.81 -2.36
N ILE A 3 3.85 -9.54 -2.00
CA ILE A 3 3.07 -8.90 -0.93
C ILE A 3 2.33 -7.69 -1.48
N GLY A 4 1.19 -7.35 -0.89
CA GLY A 4 0.45 -6.15 -1.26
C GLY A 4 1.26 -4.89 -0.95
N THR A 5 1.44 -4.00 -1.92
CA THR A 5 2.21 -2.76 -1.75
C THR A 5 1.38 -1.53 -2.07
N PRO A 6 1.37 -0.50 -1.20
CA PRO A 6 0.76 0.78 -1.52
C PRO A 6 1.53 1.51 -2.63
N VAL A 7 0.79 2.10 -3.56
CA VAL A 7 1.33 3.00 -4.59
C VAL A 7 0.38 4.18 -4.78
N GLN A 8 0.91 5.32 -5.20
CA GLN A 8 0.13 6.48 -5.57
C GLN A 8 0.13 6.68 -7.08
N ILE A 9 -1.04 6.97 -7.67
CA ILE A 9 -1.14 7.30 -9.09
C ILE A 9 -0.47 8.65 -9.36
N ILE A 10 0.46 8.69 -10.30
CA ILE A 10 1.11 9.91 -10.78
C ILE A 10 0.73 10.25 -12.24
N GLU A 11 0.19 9.29 -12.99
CA GLU A 11 -0.43 9.50 -14.30
C GLU A 11 -1.59 8.50 -14.44
N SER A 12 -2.80 9.01 -14.66
CA SER A 12 -4.00 8.18 -14.78
C SER A 12 -4.10 7.52 -16.17
N GLY A 13 -4.67 6.31 -16.24
CA GLY A 13 -5.00 5.66 -17.51
C GLY A 13 -6.07 4.59 -17.34
N GLU A 14 -6.76 4.28 -18.44
CA GLU A 14 -7.96 3.44 -18.46
C GLU A 14 -7.69 1.99 -18.04
N PHE A 15 -6.67 1.37 -18.63
CA PHE A 15 -6.28 -0.03 -18.35
C PHE A 15 -4.95 -0.13 -17.59
N SER A 16 -4.15 0.93 -17.64
CA SER A 16 -2.88 1.01 -16.93
C SER A 16 -2.59 2.43 -16.49
N ALA A 17 -2.19 2.59 -15.23
CA ALA A 17 -1.74 3.86 -14.66
C ALA A 17 -0.25 3.81 -14.35
N LEU A 18 0.43 4.95 -14.39
CA LEU A 18 1.77 5.08 -13.84
C LEU A 18 1.64 5.45 -12.36
N CYS A 19 2.26 4.64 -11.51
CA CYS A 19 2.22 4.82 -10.08
C CYS A 19 3.61 4.96 -9.50
N ARG A 20 3.71 5.51 -8.29
CA ARG A 20 4.93 5.55 -7.49
C ARG A 20 4.69 4.91 -6.13
N GLY A 21 5.52 3.94 -5.78
CA GLY A 21 5.50 3.28 -4.48
C GLY A 21 6.90 3.16 -3.91
N ARG A 22 7.04 2.30 -2.89
CA ARG A 22 8.31 2.07 -2.20
C ARG A 22 9.43 1.49 -3.08
N ASN A 23 9.07 0.87 -4.21
CA ASN A 23 10.02 0.26 -5.15
C ASN A 23 10.32 1.17 -6.36
N GLY A 24 9.92 2.43 -6.30
CA GLY A 24 10.03 3.38 -7.41
C GLY A 24 8.75 3.50 -8.22
N SER A 25 8.89 3.93 -9.47
CA SER A 25 7.76 4.08 -10.39
C SER A 25 7.48 2.78 -11.14
N GLU A 26 6.21 2.40 -11.22
CA GLU A 26 5.76 1.19 -11.91
C GLU A 26 4.44 1.41 -12.65
N ARG A 27 4.22 0.62 -13.71
CA ARG A 27 2.91 0.55 -14.36
C ARG A 27 2.03 -0.46 -13.66
N VAL A 28 0.83 -0.02 -13.29
CA VAL A 28 -0.15 -0.82 -12.59
C VAL A 28 -1.31 -1.13 -13.53
N ASN A 29 -1.74 -2.39 -13.56
CA ASN A 29 -2.94 -2.82 -14.27
C ASN A 29 -4.20 -2.37 -13.51
N MET A 30 -5.07 -1.63 -14.19
CA MET A 30 -6.28 -1.02 -13.63
C MET A 30 -7.56 -1.79 -13.97
N MET A 31 -7.49 -2.89 -14.72
CA MET A 31 -8.65 -3.63 -15.23
C MET A 31 -9.63 -4.10 -14.14
N LEU A 32 -9.18 -4.28 -12.90
CA LEU A 32 -10.02 -4.75 -11.80
C LEU A 32 -10.86 -3.66 -11.13
N ILE A 33 -10.36 -2.42 -11.10
CA ILE A 33 -11.00 -1.31 -10.36
C ILE A 33 -11.33 -0.10 -11.26
N GLY A 34 -10.98 -0.18 -12.55
CA GLY A 34 -11.13 0.89 -13.52
C GLY A 34 -10.16 2.05 -13.32
N GLN A 35 -10.35 3.09 -14.13
CA GLN A 35 -9.56 4.31 -14.06
C GLN A 35 -9.76 5.03 -12.72
N GLN A 36 -8.67 5.56 -12.17
CA GLN A 36 -8.65 6.33 -10.93
C GLN A 36 -7.85 7.63 -11.13
N PRO A 37 -8.19 8.74 -10.45
CA PRO A 37 -7.53 10.03 -10.64
C PRO A 37 -6.11 10.05 -10.06
N GLU A 38 -5.28 10.95 -10.57
CA GLU A 38 -3.95 11.23 -10.01
C GLU A 38 -4.03 11.60 -8.53
N GLY A 39 -3.03 11.18 -7.75
CA GLY A 39 -3.00 11.33 -6.30
C GLY A 39 -3.71 10.21 -5.51
N THR A 40 -4.54 9.39 -6.18
CA THR A 40 -5.21 8.23 -5.54
C THR A 40 -4.20 7.19 -5.08
N TRP A 41 -4.39 6.69 -3.86
CA TRP A 41 -3.62 5.57 -3.32
C TRP A 41 -4.29 4.25 -3.63
N LEU A 42 -3.49 3.28 -4.07
CA LEU A 42 -3.93 1.94 -4.42
C LEU A 42 -3.14 0.90 -3.63
N LEU A 43 -3.81 -0.18 -3.25
CA LEU A 43 -3.14 -1.42 -2.88
C LEU A 43 -2.92 -2.27 -4.14
N THR A 44 -1.65 -2.59 -4.45
CA THR A 44 -1.31 -3.44 -5.61
C THR A 44 -0.85 -4.81 -5.17
N PHE A 45 -1.14 -5.82 -5.98
CA PHE A 45 -0.60 -7.17 -5.82
C PHE A 45 -0.22 -7.73 -7.18
N LEU A 46 1.04 -8.11 -7.36
CA LEU A 46 1.59 -8.58 -8.64
C LEU A 46 1.35 -7.60 -9.80
N GLY A 47 1.56 -6.30 -9.56
CA GLY A 47 1.43 -5.26 -10.58
C GLY A 47 -0.02 -4.94 -10.98
N SER A 48 -1.02 -5.45 -10.27
CA SER A 48 -2.45 -5.15 -10.52
C SER A 48 -3.05 -4.42 -9.33
N ALA A 49 -3.84 -3.38 -9.60
CA ALA A 49 -4.60 -2.66 -8.59
C ALA A 49 -5.73 -3.56 -8.03
N ARG A 50 -5.85 -3.62 -6.71
CA ARG A 50 -6.87 -4.43 -6.01
C ARG A 50 -7.94 -3.57 -5.36
N GLU A 51 -7.54 -2.45 -4.80
CA GLU A 51 -8.39 -1.61 -3.97
C GLU A 51 -7.85 -0.18 -3.96
N VAL A 52 -8.76 0.80 -3.87
CA VAL A 52 -8.44 2.20 -3.54
C VAL A 52 -8.38 2.31 -2.03
N ILE A 53 -7.26 2.79 -1.50
CA ILE A 53 -7.03 2.93 -0.06
C ILE A 53 -6.83 4.40 0.31
N SER A 54 -6.96 4.73 1.60
CA SER A 54 -6.64 6.07 2.07
C SER A 54 -5.12 6.30 2.11
N GLU A 55 -4.70 7.57 2.12
CA GLU A 55 -3.30 7.93 2.35
C GLU A 55 -2.80 7.44 3.72
N GLN A 56 -3.67 7.49 4.74
CA GLN A 56 -3.37 7.00 6.08
C GLN A 56 -3.13 5.49 6.08
N ASP A 57 -3.95 4.71 5.39
CA ASP A 57 -3.77 3.26 5.25
C ASP A 57 -2.49 2.95 4.47
N ALA A 58 -2.23 3.68 3.38
CA ALA A 58 -0.99 3.53 2.63
C ALA A 58 0.25 3.78 3.51
N ALA A 59 0.22 4.80 4.38
CA ALA A 59 1.29 5.07 5.33
C ALA A 59 1.43 3.95 6.38
N THR A 60 0.32 3.45 6.92
CA THR A 60 0.30 2.35 7.89
C THR A 60 0.87 1.07 7.30
N ILE A 61 0.43 0.68 6.10
CA ILE A 61 0.94 -0.51 5.40
C ILE A 61 2.42 -0.36 5.08
N ASN A 62 2.87 0.82 4.60
CA ASN A 62 4.28 1.06 4.33
C ASN A 62 5.17 0.91 5.58
N ARG A 63 4.72 1.42 6.73
CA ARG A 63 5.42 1.23 8.01
C ARG A 63 5.50 -0.25 8.42
N ALA A 64 4.39 -0.98 8.30
CA ALA A 64 4.38 -2.42 8.58
C ALA A 64 5.38 -3.17 7.69
N LEU A 65 5.42 -2.83 6.40
CA LEU A 65 6.37 -3.40 5.44
C LEU A 65 7.83 -3.02 5.76
N ASP A 66 8.09 -1.86 6.36
CA ASP A 66 9.44 -1.50 6.85
C ASP A 66 9.90 -2.42 7.98
N GLY A 67 9.00 -2.78 8.89
CA GLY A 67 9.27 -3.76 9.96
C GLY A 67 9.55 -5.16 9.41
N VAL A 68 8.78 -5.61 8.41
CA VAL A 68 9.07 -6.88 7.72
C VAL A 68 10.44 -6.82 7.04
N ALA A 69 10.76 -5.72 6.36
CA ALA A 69 12.05 -5.54 5.71
C ALA A 69 13.22 -5.53 6.71
N ALA A 70 13.04 -4.96 7.91
CA ALA A 70 14.01 -4.99 9.01
C ALA A 70 14.34 -6.42 9.44
N ILE A 71 13.33 -7.25 9.70
CA ILE A 71 13.50 -8.67 10.05
C ILE A 71 14.24 -9.42 8.93
N MET A 72 13.86 -9.17 7.67
CA MET A 72 14.51 -9.79 6.52
C MET A 72 15.99 -9.38 6.36
N ARG A 73 16.39 -8.20 6.86
CA ARG A 73 17.79 -7.76 6.93
C ARG A 73 18.56 -8.39 8.11
N GLY A 74 17.90 -9.13 8.98
CA GLY A 74 18.50 -9.80 10.14
C GLY A 74 18.49 -8.97 11.42
N GLU A 75 17.67 -7.91 11.49
CA GLU A 75 17.46 -7.16 12.74
C GLU A 75 16.77 -8.08 13.77
N THR A 76 17.41 -8.28 14.93
CA THR A 76 16.94 -9.20 15.97
C THR A 76 16.01 -8.56 17.00
N GLU A 77 16.04 -7.23 17.10
CA GLU A 77 15.14 -6.43 17.94
C GLU A 77 14.24 -5.60 17.02
N VAL A 78 12.95 -5.91 17.01
CA VAL A 78 11.95 -5.22 16.19
C VAL A 78 11.11 -4.34 17.09
N ASP A 79 11.13 -3.03 16.82
CA ASP A 79 10.25 -2.06 17.48
C ASP A 79 8.82 -2.20 16.94
N VAL A 80 8.04 -3.07 17.59
CA VAL A 80 6.66 -3.37 17.19
C VAL A 80 5.77 -2.14 17.31
N GLU A 81 5.94 -1.30 18.33
CA GLU A 81 5.13 -0.09 18.52
C GLU A 81 5.36 0.92 17.39
N ARG A 82 6.58 1.01 16.87
CA ARG A 82 6.91 1.85 15.72
C ARG A 82 6.30 1.34 14.41
N TYR A 83 6.40 0.05 14.14
CA TYR A 83 6.00 -0.53 12.84
C TYR A 83 4.51 -0.92 12.79
N PHE A 84 3.91 -1.23 13.92
CA PHE A 84 2.54 -1.70 14.09
C PHE A 84 1.84 -0.99 15.26
N PRO A 85 1.72 0.35 15.23
CA PRO A 85 1.19 1.14 16.35
C PRO A 85 -0.29 0.85 16.68
N ASP A 86 -0.99 0.16 15.78
CA ASP A 86 -2.40 -0.19 15.84
C ASP A 86 -2.66 -1.61 16.39
N ILE A 87 -1.65 -2.46 16.52
CA ILE A 87 -1.80 -3.78 17.13
C ILE A 87 -1.88 -3.64 18.66
N GLY A 88 -3.09 -3.73 19.21
CA GLY A 88 -3.35 -3.72 20.66
C GLY A 88 -4.38 -2.68 21.11
N ALA A 89 -4.62 -1.66 20.29
CA ALA A 89 -5.85 -0.86 20.35
C ALA A 89 -6.88 -1.55 19.45
N ALA A 90 -8.13 -1.71 19.87
CA ALA A 90 -9.14 -2.33 19.02
C ALA A 90 -9.26 -1.56 17.68
N SER A 91 -8.75 -2.14 16.60
CA SER A 91 -8.80 -1.53 15.28
C SER A 91 -10.26 -1.39 14.86
N ALA A 92 -10.77 -0.16 14.81
CA ALA A 92 -12.10 0.10 14.26
C ALA A 92 -12.13 -0.38 12.79
N PRO A 93 -13.22 -1.03 12.34
CA PRO A 93 -13.33 -1.46 10.96
C PRO A 93 -13.20 -0.25 10.02
N PRO A 94 -12.62 -0.43 8.82
CA PRO A 94 -12.56 0.65 7.84
C PRO A 94 -13.99 1.15 7.58
N ALA A 95 -14.17 2.47 7.64
CA ALA A 95 -15.44 3.09 7.30
C ALA A 95 -15.78 2.66 5.87
N ALA A 96 -16.84 1.87 5.72
CA ALA A 96 -17.39 1.52 4.42
C ALA A 96 -17.66 2.81 3.65
N GLY A 97 -16.82 3.12 2.68
CA GLY A 97 -17.01 4.24 1.76
C GLY A 97 -18.29 4.02 0.95
N VAL A 98 -19.06 5.12 0.85
CA VAL A 98 -20.37 5.26 0.18
C VAL A 98 -20.37 4.78 -1.26
#